data_AF-A0A089RA62-F1
#
_entry.id   AF-A0A089RA62-F1
#
_cell.length_a   1.000
_cell.length_b   1.000
_cell.length_c   1.000
_cell.angle_alpha   90.00
_cell.angle_beta   90.00
_cell.angle_gamma   90.00
#
_symmetry.space_group_name_H-M   'P 1'
#
loop_
_entity.id
_entity.type
_entity.pdbx_description
1 polymer ?
#
loop_
_entity_poly.entity_id
_entity_poly.type
_entity_poly.pdbx_seq_one_letter_code
_entity_poly.pdbx_strand_id
1 'polypeptide(L)'
;MSSKDPLHGITLEALLTALVERYGWAEMARQVNINCFKSDPSVKSSLKFLRRTPWARKEVEEMYIASLDEPDESDAQAESPWANWQAKNQAKNKE
;
A
#
# COMPACT_ATOMS: atom_id res chain seq x y z
N MET A 1 -8.55 -21.65 22.11
CA MET A 1 -7.58 -20.67 22.68
C MET A 1 -7.17 -19.72 21.57
N SER A 2 -7.34 -18.42 21.85
CA SER A 2 -6.75 -17.26 21.17
C SER A 2 -7.26 -16.90 19.78
N SER A 3 -8.31 -16.08 19.80
CA SER A 3 -8.53 -14.96 18.89
C SER A 3 -7.20 -14.29 18.49
N LYS A 4 -6.90 -14.32 17.20
CA LYS A 4 -6.03 -13.36 16.54
C LYS A 4 -6.84 -12.85 15.36
N ASP A 5 -7.73 -11.89 15.60
CA ASP A 5 -8.24 -11.00 14.55
C ASP A 5 -7.02 -10.40 13.85
N PRO A 6 -6.58 -10.92 12.69
CA PRO A 6 -5.21 -10.75 12.24
C PRO A 6 -4.99 -9.42 11.51
N LEU A 7 -6.04 -8.59 11.38
CA LEU A 7 -6.09 -7.42 10.50
C LEU A 7 -6.36 -6.10 11.22
N HIS A 8 -6.45 -6.08 12.56
CA HIS A 8 -6.65 -4.82 13.27
C HIS A 8 -5.31 -4.10 13.49
N GLY A 9 -5.01 -3.09 12.65
CA GLY A 9 -3.90 -2.16 12.87
C GLY A 9 -2.62 -2.44 12.08
N ILE A 10 -2.75 -2.73 10.77
CA ILE A 10 -1.57 -2.83 9.88
C ILE A 10 -0.86 -1.47 9.89
N THR A 11 0.29 -1.41 10.55
CA THR A 11 1.13 -0.23 10.59
C THR A 11 1.99 -0.16 9.33
N LEU A 12 2.54 1.02 9.03
CA LEU A 12 3.54 1.18 7.97
C LEU A 12 4.72 0.21 8.13
N GLU A 13 5.03 -0.18 9.37
CA GLU A 13 6.04 -1.21 9.68
C GLU A 13 5.60 -2.60 9.24
N ALA A 14 4.36 -2.99 9.53
CA ALA A 14 3.82 -4.29 9.11
C ALA A 14 3.74 -4.41 7.59
N LEU A 15 3.24 -3.37 6.91
CA LEU A 15 3.17 -3.30 5.45
C LEU A 15 4.55 -3.43 4.81
N LEU A 16 5.52 -2.64 5.29
CA LEU A 16 6.89 -2.70 4.80
C LEU A 16 7.51 -4.08 5.05
N THR A 17 7.30 -4.66 6.22
CA THR A 17 7.83 -5.98 6.56
C THR A 17 7.26 -7.05 5.63
N ALA A 18 5.95 -7.04 5.37
CA ALA A 18 5.31 -7.97 4.45
C ALA A 18 5.85 -7.84 3.01
N LEU A 19 6.06 -6.62 2.52
CA LEU A 19 6.64 -6.39 1.19
C LEU A 19 8.08 -6.89 1.10
N VAL A 20 8.90 -6.62 2.12
CA VAL A 20 10.29 -7.08 2.18
C VAL A 20 10.36 -8.60 2.29
N GLU A 21 9.47 -9.24 3.05
CA GLU A 21 9.42 -10.70 3.16
C GLU A 21 8.98 -11.37 1.84
N ARG A 22 8.09 -10.72 1.08
CA ARG A 22 7.58 -11.25 -0.19
C ARG A 22 8.54 -11.01 -1.36
N TYR A 23 9.05 -9.80 -1.52
CA TYR A 23 9.84 -9.39 -2.70
C TYR A 23 11.33 -9.19 -2.41
N GLY A 24 11.68 -8.87 -1.16
CA GLY A 24 13.03 -8.48 -0.78
C GLY A 24 13.40 -7.04 -1.15
N TRP A 25 14.50 -6.58 -0.59
CA TRP A 25 14.99 -5.21 -0.75
C TRP A 25 15.38 -4.85 -2.19
N ALA A 26 15.84 -5.83 -2.98
CA ALA A 26 16.27 -5.61 -4.35
C ALA A 26 15.10 -5.19 -5.28
N GLU A 27 13.96 -5.87 -5.17
CA GLU A 27 12.76 -5.54 -5.93
C GLU A 27 12.11 -4.25 -5.43
N MET A 28 12.12 -4.02 -4.11
CA MET A 28 11.69 -2.73 -3.57
C MET A 28 12.53 -1.57 -4.11
N ALA A 29 13.85 -1.72 -4.21
CA ALA A 29 14.74 -0.71 -4.78
C ALA A 29 14.56 -0.51 -6.30
N ARG A 30 13.98 -1.49 -7.01
CA ARG A 30 13.64 -1.38 -8.43
C ARG A 30 12.39 -0.56 -8.67
N GLN A 31 11.33 -0.83 -7.91
CA GLN A 31 10.09 -0.08 -8.03
C GLN A 31 10.21 1.30 -7.37
N VAL A 32 10.72 1.35 -6.14
CA VAL A 32 10.95 2.60 -5.40
C VAL A 32 12.45 2.87 -5.38
N ASN A 33 12.92 3.64 -6.36
CA ASN A 33 14.34 3.94 -6.57
C ASN A 33 14.90 4.92 -5.52
N ILE A 34 14.96 4.50 -4.26
CA ILE A 34 15.52 5.25 -3.14
C ILE A 34 16.81 4.60 -2.63
N ASN A 35 17.79 5.43 -2.26
CA ASN A 35 19.06 4.95 -1.69
C ASN A 35 18.86 4.19 -0.38
N CYS A 36 17.77 4.44 0.35
CA CYS A 36 17.47 3.76 1.59
C CYS A 36 17.42 2.23 1.43
N PHE A 37 16.90 1.72 0.32
CA PHE A 37 16.81 0.27 0.08
C PHE A 37 18.10 -0.32 -0.50
N LYS A 38 19.02 0.51 -0.98
CA LYS A 38 20.30 0.09 -1.60
C LYS A 38 21.46 0.09 -0.61
N SER A 39 21.57 1.12 0.23
CA SER A 39 22.70 1.31 1.15
C SER A 39 22.44 0.76 2.55
N ASP A 40 21.24 0.96 3.10
CA ASP A 40 20.88 0.54 4.46
C ASP A 40 19.52 -0.18 4.49
N PRO A 41 19.40 -1.36 3.83
CA PRO A 41 18.16 -2.13 3.78
C PRO A 41 17.80 -2.67 5.17
N SER A 42 17.06 -1.88 5.94
CA SER A 42 16.58 -2.24 7.27
C SER A 42 15.24 -1.59 7.55
N VAL A 43 14.30 -2.35 8.11
CA VAL A 43 12.94 -1.89 8.43
C VAL A 43 12.96 -0.58 9.25
N LYS A 44 13.82 -0.48 10.27
CA LYS A 44 13.91 0.73 11.11
C LYS A 44 14.47 1.94 10.37
N SER A 45 15.49 1.72 9.52
CA SER A 45 16.10 2.79 8.71
C SER A 45 15.11 3.30 7.66
N SER A 46 14.45 2.37 6.97
CA SER A 46 13.38 2.66 6.03
C SER A 46 12.22 3.41 6.67
N LEU A 47 11.70 2.99 7.82
CA LEU A 47 10.64 3.73 8.51
C LEU A 47 11.04 5.15 8.89
N LYS A 48 12.28 5.34 9.37
CA LYS A 48 12.80 6.69 9.66
C LYS A 48 12.88 7.54 8.39
N PHE A 49 13.25 6.94 7.26
CA PHE A 49 13.28 7.60 5.95
C PHE A 49 11.86 7.93 5.44
N LEU A 50 10.95 6.96 5.43
CA LEU A 50 9.55 7.13 5.02
C LEU A 50 8.81 8.16 5.89
N ARG A 51 9.22 8.35 7.16
CA ARG A 51 8.71 9.42 8.03
C ARG A 51 9.15 10.82 7.58
N ARG A 52 10.37 10.96 7.05
CA ARG A 52 10.94 12.23 6.59
C ARG A 52 10.58 12.56 5.14
N THR A 53 10.28 11.53 4.35
CA THR A 53 10.08 11.61 2.90
C THR A 53 8.69 11.08 2.54
N PRO A 54 7.64 11.92 2.61
CA PRO A 54 6.25 11.48 2.47
C PRO A 54 5.91 10.89 1.09
N TRP A 55 6.52 11.40 0.01
CA TRP A 55 6.31 10.85 -1.33
C TRP A 55 6.78 9.39 -1.42
N ALA A 56 7.88 9.03 -0.77
CA ALA A 56 8.40 7.65 -0.78
C ALA A 56 7.50 6.71 0.03
N ARG A 57 6.83 7.21 1.07
CA ARG A 57 5.80 6.44 1.79
C ARG A 57 4.65 6.09 0.85
N LYS A 58 4.16 7.08 0.11
CA LYS A 58 3.05 6.90 -0.83
C LYS A 58 3.38 5.82 -1.88
N GLU A 59 4.58 5.84 -2.44
CA GLU A 59 5.04 4.82 -3.41
C GLU A 59 5.05 3.40 -2.82
N VAL A 60 5.49 3.25 -1.55
CA VAL A 60 5.48 1.94 -0.87
C VAL A 60 4.05 1.48 -0.56
N GLU A 61 3.16 2.41 -0.20
CA GLU A 61 1.73 2.13 -0.01
C GLU A 61 1.07 1.71 -1.33
N GLU A 62 1.36 2.40 -2.44
CA GLU A 62 0.87 2.05 -3.78
C GLU A 62 1.39 0.69 -4.26
N MET A 63 2.67 0.39 -4.03
CA MET A 63 3.24 -0.94 -4.27
C MET A 63 2.50 -2.02 -3.47
N TYR A 64 2.18 -1.75 -2.21
CA TYR A 64 1.44 -2.71 -1.39
C TYR A 64 0.03 -2.94 -1.91
N ILE A 65 -0.68 -1.87 -2.27
CA ILE A 65 -2.01 -1.97 -2.88
C ILE A 65 -1.94 -2.78 -4.17
N ALA A 66 -0.98 -2.49 -5.06
CA ALA A 66 -0.78 -3.25 -6.30
C ALA A 66 -0.45 -4.74 -6.05
N SER A 67 0.19 -5.07 -4.92
CA SER A 67 0.47 -6.45 -4.51
C SER A 67 -0.73 -7.18 -3.88
N LEU A 68 -1.77 -6.44 -3.51
CA LEU A 68 -3.05 -6.95 -3.02
C LEU A 68 -4.11 -7.00 -4.12
N ASP A 69 -3.99 -6.15 -5.13
CA ASP A 69 -4.88 -6.05 -6.30
C ASP A 69 -4.64 -7.18 -7.32
N GLU A 70 -4.13 -8.35 -6.91
CA GLU A 70 -4.44 -9.56 -7.67
C GLU A 70 -5.93 -9.77 -7.47
N PRO A 71 -6.78 -9.55 -8.50
CA PRO A 71 -8.19 -9.85 -8.36
C PRO A 71 -8.26 -11.34 -8.08
N ASP A 72 -8.61 -11.66 -6.84
CA ASP A 72 -9.36 -12.87 -6.59
C ASP A 72 -10.60 -12.76 -7.48
N GLU A 73 -10.51 -13.34 -8.68
CA GLU A 73 -11.64 -13.73 -9.53
C GLU A 73 -12.46 -14.82 -8.81
N SER A 74 -12.67 -14.68 -7.50
CA SER A 74 -13.53 -15.50 -6.65
C SER A 74 -14.41 -14.64 -5.74
N ASP A 75 -14.61 -13.36 -6.02
CA ASP A 75 -15.74 -12.60 -5.47
C ASP A 75 -16.37 -11.64 -6.51
N ALA A 76 -16.64 -12.20 -7.69
CA ALA A 76 -17.78 -11.73 -8.46
C ALA A 76 -19.06 -12.16 -7.71
N GLN A 77 -19.69 -11.18 -7.05
CA GLN A 77 -21.10 -11.14 -6.60
C GLN A 77 -21.35 -11.46 -5.11
N ALA A 78 -21.40 -10.42 -4.27
CA ALA A 78 -22.68 -9.94 -3.71
C ALA A 78 -22.50 -8.69 -2.81
N GLU A 79 -23.03 -7.58 -3.29
CA GLU A 79 -23.76 -6.55 -2.52
C GLU A 79 -23.10 -5.93 -1.26
N SER A 80 -22.67 -4.66 -1.36
CA SER A 80 -22.96 -3.67 -0.29
C SER A 80 -22.53 -2.22 -0.57
N PRO A 81 -23.16 -1.22 0.08
CA PRO A 81 -23.84 -0.11 -0.58
C PRO A 81 -23.19 1.24 -0.24
N TRP A 82 -22.15 1.62 -0.97
CA TRP A 82 -21.68 3.02 -1.02
C TRP A 82 -21.16 3.39 -2.43
N ALA A 83 -21.68 2.77 -3.49
CA ALA A 83 -21.26 3.03 -4.86
C ALA A 83 -21.63 4.44 -5.40
N ASN A 84 -21.95 5.41 -4.55
CA ASN A 84 -22.40 6.74 -4.98
C ASN A 84 -21.88 7.84 -4.05
N TRP A 85 -20.61 8.25 -4.20
CA TRP A 85 -20.15 9.50 -3.56
C TRP A 85 -19.19 10.39 -4.37
N GLN A 86 -18.54 9.94 -5.44
CA GLN A 86 -17.68 10.84 -6.25
C GLN A 86 -18.27 11.31 -7.59
N ALA A 87 -19.60 11.27 -7.75
CA ALA A 87 -20.29 11.87 -8.91
C ALA A 87 -20.76 13.33 -8.66
N LYS A 88 -20.07 14.08 -7.80
CA LYS A 88 -20.27 15.54 -7.65
C LYS A 88 -18.99 16.27 -8.03
N ASN A 89 -18.80 16.47 -9.32
CA ASN A 89 -18.30 17.71 -9.93
C ASN A 89 -18.14 17.48 -11.42
N GLN A 90 -19.05 18.04 -12.21
CA GLN A 90 -18.88 18.57 -13.58
C GLN A 90 -20.26 18.70 -14.26
N ALA A 91 -21.12 19.52 -13.66
CA ALA A 91 -22.29 20.06 -14.33
C ALA A 91 -22.11 21.58 -14.41
N LYS A 92 -21.58 22.05 -15.55
CA LYS A 92 -21.75 23.39 -16.15
C LYS A 92 -20.72 23.57 -17.28
N ASN A 93 -21.10 23.27 -18.51
CA ASN A 93 -21.45 24.35 -19.43
C ASN A 93 -22.29 23.79 -20.58
N LYS A 94 -23.51 24.30 -20.64
CA LYS A 94 -24.55 24.04 -21.62
C LYS A 94 -24.52 25.26 -22.55
N GLU A 95 -24.49 24.97 -23.85
CA GLU A 95 -24.69 25.88 -25.00
C GLU A 95 -23.59 26.91 -25.29
#